data_AF-A0A2W4NQR3-F1
#
_entry.id   AF-A0A2W4NQR3-F1
#
_cell.length_a   1.000
_cell.length_b   1.000
_cell.length_c   1.000
_cell.angle_alpha   90.00
_cell.angle_beta   90.00
_cell.angle_gamma   90.00
#
_symmetry.space_group_name_H-M   'P 1'
#
loop_
_entity.id
_entity.type
_entity.pdbx_description
1 polymer ?
#
loop_
_entity_poly.entity_id
_entity_poly.type
_entity_poly.pdbx_seq_one_letter_code
_entity_poly.pdbx_strand_id
1 'polypeptide(L)'
;MFIRDRGGNVGSVDTPVALSLASGRRASGPVLANTPGRDVAIRWREADDSVLAMRTLPVLSDPEARTVLLCWSHWSDLPDGHAIRQELDRAIELLGRKLKSQGSA
;
A
#
# COMPACT_ATOMS: atom_id res chain seq x y z
N MET A 1 13.75 11.19 1.31
CA MET A 1 14.67 10.66 0.28
C MET A 1 14.15 9.28 -0.14
N PHE A 2 13.82 9.20 -1.42
CA PHE A 2 13.24 8.16 -2.30
C PHE A 2 13.07 6.71 -1.81
N ILE A 3 11.85 6.16 -2.01
CA ILE A 3 11.75 4.81 -2.57
C ILE A 3 11.89 4.95 -4.08
N ARG A 4 13.09 4.75 -4.58
CA ARG A 4 13.35 4.45 -6.00
C ARG A 4 14.49 3.45 -6.06
N ASP A 5 14.17 2.18 -5.88
CA ASP A 5 14.73 1.23 -6.83
C ASP A 5 14.08 1.55 -8.19
N ARG A 6 14.88 1.65 -9.25
CA ARG A 6 14.42 2.02 -10.60
C ARG A 6 13.39 1.02 -11.17
N GLY A 7 13.14 -0.10 -10.48
CA GLY A 7 12.11 -1.10 -10.80
C GLY A 7 10.82 -1.07 -9.97
N GLY A 8 10.61 -0.10 -9.06
CA GLY A 8 9.36 -0.03 -8.28
C GLY A 8 9.19 -1.12 -7.21
N ASN A 9 10.29 -1.76 -6.79
CA ASN A 9 10.28 -2.81 -5.78
C ASN A 9 10.33 -2.21 -4.35
N VAL A 10 9.52 -2.75 -3.44
CA VAL A 10 9.43 -2.34 -2.02
C VAL A 10 10.48 -3.06 -1.15
N GLY A 11 11.20 -4.04 -1.72
CA GLY A 11 12.23 -4.83 -1.03
C GLY A 11 11.75 -6.21 -0.57
N SER A 12 12.66 -7.08 -0.12
CA SER A 12 12.30 -8.40 0.43
C SER A 12 11.71 -8.29 1.84
N VAL A 13 11.19 -9.39 2.39
CA VAL A 13 10.82 -9.48 3.82
C VAL A 13 11.97 -8.95 4.70
N ASP A 14 11.59 -8.27 5.78
CA ASP A 14 12.44 -7.55 6.73
C ASP A 14 13.18 -6.32 6.18
N THR A 15 13.07 -6.02 4.89
CA THR A 15 13.63 -4.78 4.33
C THR A 15 12.98 -3.57 5.02
N PRO A 16 13.78 -2.66 5.60
CA PRO A 16 13.23 -1.45 6.19
C PRO A 16 12.72 -0.52 5.10
N VAL A 17 11.47 -0.07 5.25
CA VAL A 17 10.85 0.92 4.38
C VAL A 17 10.47 2.17 5.16
N ALA A 18 10.49 3.30 4.46
CA ALA A 18 9.98 4.56 4.96
C ALA A 18 9.26 5.29 3.82
N LEU A 19 8.02 5.69 4.10
CA LEU A 19 7.12 6.39 3.22
C LEU A 19 6.76 7.73 3.83
N SER A 20 6.65 8.74 2.98
CA SER A 20 5.99 10.00 3.32
C SER A 20 4.59 9.96 2.74
N LEU A 21 3.59 10.13 3.59
CA LEU A 21 2.19 10.19 3.19
C LEU A 21 1.83 11.60 2.73
N ALA A 22 0.71 11.73 2.03
CA ALA A 22 0.27 13.01 1.46
C ALA A 22 -0.07 14.05 2.55
N SER A 23 -0.48 13.59 3.72
CA SER A 23 -0.69 14.39 4.93
C SER A 23 0.61 14.94 5.54
N GLY A 24 1.79 14.52 5.05
CA GLY A 24 3.08 14.80 5.65
C GLY A 24 3.46 13.82 6.78
N ARG A 25 2.56 12.91 7.16
CA ARG A 25 2.86 11.84 8.10
C ARG A 25 3.88 10.87 7.53
N ARG A 26 4.55 10.15 8.43
CA ARG A 26 5.51 9.10 8.07
C ARG A 26 4.90 7.73 8.33
N ALA A 27 5.14 6.81 7.41
CA ALA A 27 4.94 5.39 7.64
C ALA A 27 6.27 4.66 7.47
N SER A 28 6.74 4.00 8.52
CA SER A 28 7.96 3.22 8.48
C SER A 28 7.84 1.88 9.19
N GLY A 29 8.65 0.93 8.74
CA GLY A 29 8.70 -0.41 9.31
C GLY A 29 9.28 -1.42 8.32
N PRO A 30 9.41 -2.69 8.72
CA PRO A 30 9.84 -3.75 7.81
C PRO A 30 8.74 -4.12 6.82
N VAL A 31 9.16 -4.59 5.64
CA VAL A 31 8.31 -5.39 4.75
C VAL A 31 7.99 -6.71 5.45
N LEU A 32 6.71 -7.03 5.55
CA LEU A 32 6.22 -8.29 6.13
C LEU A 32 5.97 -9.35 5.05
N ALA A 33 5.61 -8.93 3.84
CA ALA A 33 5.43 -9.80 2.69
C ALA A 33 5.71 -9.04 1.40
N ASN A 34 6.36 -9.69 0.44
CA ASN A 34 6.47 -9.22 -0.94
C ASN A 34 6.46 -10.41 -1.89
N THR A 35 5.32 -10.64 -2.53
CA THR A 35 5.19 -11.55 -3.67
C THR A 35 5.03 -10.69 -4.92
N PRO A 36 6.04 -10.64 -5.82
CA PRO A 36 5.99 -9.80 -7.01
C PRO A 36 4.70 -9.97 -7.80
N GLY A 37 4.06 -8.84 -8.13
CA GLY A 37 2.80 -8.80 -8.88
C GLY A 37 1.56 -9.29 -8.13
N ARG A 38 1.67 -9.70 -6.85
CA ARG A 38 0.55 -10.25 -6.09
C ARG A 38 0.34 -9.59 -4.73
N ASP A 39 1.34 -9.61 -3.85
CA ASP A 39 1.18 -9.19 -2.46
C ASP A 39 2.30 -8.26 -2.03
N VAL A 40 1.96 -7.20 -1.33
CA VAL A 40 2.91 -6.43 -0.52
C VAL A 40 2.28 -6.10 0.83
N ALA A 41 3.02 -6.30 1.91
CA ALA A 41 2.60 -5.89 3.24
C ALA A 41 3.77 -5.23 3.96
N ILE A 42 3.47 -4.13 4.66
CA ILE A 42 4.43 -3.38 5.46
C ILE A 42 3.88 -3.20 6.87
N ARG A 43 4.76 -3.30 7.86
CA ARG A 43 4.45 -2.84 9.21
C ARG A 43 4.56 -1.31 9.25
N TRP A 44 3.64 -0.67 9.94
CA TRP A 44 3.62 0.77 10.15
C TRP A 44 3.76 1.05 11.65
N ARG A 45 5.00 1.33 12.06
CA ARG A 45 5.37 1.54 13.46
C ARG A 45 4.68 2.74 14.09
N GLU A 46 4.55 3.84 13.35
CA GLU A 46 3.95 5.08 13.85
C GLU A 46 2.42 5.00 14.06
N ALA A 47 1.78 3.94 13.56
CA ALA A 47 0.35 3.68 13.76
C ALA A 47 0.16 2.40 14.58
N ASP A 48 0.75 2.36 15.78
CA ASP A 48 0.71 1.25 16.74
C ASP A 48 1.00 -0.13 16.14
N ASP A 49 2.10 -0.21 15.39
CA ASP A 49 2.52 -1.44 14.71
C ASP A 49 1.45 -2.06 13.82
N SER A 50 0.54 -1.24 13.30
CA SER A 50 -0.46 -1.64 12.30
C SER A 50 0.19 -2.20 11.03
N VAL A 51 -0.62 -2.88 10.23
CA VAL A 51 -0.20 -3.48 8.96
C VAL A 51 -0.96 -2.85 7.82
N LEU A 52 -0.23 -2.34 6.84
CA LEU A 52 -0.76 -1.94 5.54
C LEU A 52 -0.44 -3.03 4.52
N ALA A 53 -1.46 -3.63 3.93
CA ALA A 53 -1.33 -4.68 2.94
C ALA A 53 -2.05 -4.30 1.65
N MET A 54 -1.39 -4.53 0.52
CA MET A 54 -1.98 -4.43 -0.81
C MET A 54 -1.89 -5.79 -1.49
N ARG A 55 -2.99 -6.23 -2.10
CA ARG A 55 -3.05 -7.50 -2.84
C ARG A 55 -3.68 -7.30 -4.20
N THR A 56 -3.22 -8.06 -5.16
CA THR A 56 -3.74 -8.11 -6.52
C THR A 56 -4.33 -9.49 -6.78
N LEU A 57 -5.63 -9.55 -7.07
CA LEU A 57 -6.38 -10.77 -7.33
C LEU A 57 -6.81 -10.84 -8.80
N PRO A 58 -6.84 -12.03 -9.42
CA PRO A 58 -7.41 -12.20 -10.75
C PRO A 58 -8.93 -12.01 -10.72
N VAL A 59 -9.47 -11.43 -11.79
CA VAL A 59 -10.92 -11.38 -12.02
C VAL A 59 -11.33 -12.62 -12.81
N LEU A 60 -12.20 -13.46 -12.26
CA LEU A 60 -12.55 -14.74 -12.90
C LEU A 60 -13.22 -14.59 -14.27
N SER A 61 -13.96 -13.51 -14.48
CA SER A 61 -14.66 -13.22 -15.73
C SER A 61 -13.79 -12.53 -16.79
N ASP A 62 -12.60 -12.06 -16.43
CA ASP A 62 -11.70 -11.32 -17.31
C ASP A 62 -10.23 -11.61 -16.91
N PRO A 63 -9.54 -12.51 -17.66
CA PRO A 63 -8.17 -12.93 -17.36
C PRO A 63 -7.13 -11.81 -17.41
N GLU A 64 -7.42 -10.68 -18.04
CA GLU A 64 -6.53 -9.52 -18.11
C GLU A 64 -6.80 -8.53 -16.97
N ALA A 65 -8.04 -8.51 -16.44
CA ALA A 65 -8.39 -7.66 -15.33
C ALA A 65 -7.83 -8.16 -13.98
N ARG A 66 -7.53 -7.20 -13.12
CA ARG A 66 -7.06 -7.44 -11.75
C ARG A 66 -7.85 -6.59 -10.77
N THR A 67 -8.23 -7.18 -9.64
CA THR A 67 -8.75 -6.43 -8.48
C THR A 67 -7.59 -6.09 -7.56
N VAL A 68 -7.46 -4.81 -7.21
CA VAL A 68 -6.52 -4.35 -6.18
C VAL A 68 -7.28 -4.18 -4.86
N LEU A 69 -6.83 -4.86 -3.82
CA LEU A 69 -7.32 -4.72 -2.46
C LEU A 69 -6.28 -3.97 -1.64
N LEU A 70 -6.72 -2.97 -0.87
CA LEU A 70 -5.91 -2.31 0.15
C LEU A 70 -6.56 -2.55 1.51
N CYS A 71 -5.79 -3.07 2.46
CA CYS A 71 -6.24 -3.36 3.80
C CYS A 71 -5.30 -2.69 4.80
N TRP A 72 -5.89 -2.02 5.79
CA TRP A 72 -5.16 -1.52 6.94
C TRP A 72 -5.75 -2.16 8.20
N SER A 73 -4.88 -2.86 8.94
CA SER A 73 -5.25 -3.59 10.16
C SER A 73 -4.47 -3.02 11.33
N HIS A 74 -5.18 -2.66 12.39
CA HIS A 74 -4.61 -2.15 13.64
C HIS A 74 -5.24 -2.90 14.81
N TRP A 75 -4.57 -2.92 15.96
CA TRP A 75 -4.99 -3.70 17.13
C TRP A 75 -5.43 -2.85 18.33
N SER A 76 -5.19 -1.54 18.28
CA SER A 76 -5.59 -0.58 19.31
C SER A 76 -6.49 0.51 18.75
N ASP A 77 -7.21 1.19 19.63
CA ASP A 77 -7.93 2.41 19.27
C ASP A 77 -6.92 3.53 19.00
N LEU A 78 -6.75 3.85 17.72
CA LEU A 78 -5.88 4.94 17.27
C LEU A 78 -6.65 6.27 17.32
N PRO A 79 -6.19 7.27 18.09
CA PRO A 79 -6.85 8.59 18.16
C PRO A 79 -7.07 9.23 16.79
N ASP A 80 -6.15 8.99 15.85
CA ASP A 80 -6.19 9.55 14.49
C ASP A 80 -6.66 8.54 13.43
N GLY A 81 -7.30 7.43 13.82
CA GLY A 81 -7.66 6.35 12.90
C GLY A 81 -8.54 6.81 11.73
N HIS A 82 -9.46 7.74 11.98
CA HIS A 82 -10.30 8.32 10.93
C HIS A 82 -9.48 9.10 9.88
N ALA A 83 -8.49 9.88 10.31
CA ALA A 83 -7.63 10.64 9.40
C ALA A 83 -6.76 9.71 8.54
N ILE A 84 -6.24 8.62 9.12
CA ILE A 84 -5.48 7.60 8.39
C ILE A 84 -6.37 6.94 7.33
N ARG A 85 -7.60 6.55 7.70
CA ARG A 85 -8.55 5.96 6.77
C ARG A 85 -8.83 6.86 5.57
N GLN A 86 -9.11 8.15 5.80
CA GLN A 86 -9.34 9.11 4.71
C GLN A 86 -8.14 9.25 3.77
N GLU A 87 -6.94 9.19 4.31
CA GLU A 87 -5.71 9.23 3.51
C GLU A 87 -5.54 7.98 2.65
N LEU A 88 -5.85 6.80 3.18
CA LEU A 88 -5.83 5.53 2.44
C LEU A 88 -6.90 5.51 1.34
N ASP A 89 -8.11 5.99 1.63
CA ASP A 89 -9.19 6.11 0.63
C ASP A 89 -8.75 7.00 -0.54
N ARG A 90 -8.14 8.16 -0.24
CA ARG A 90 -7.57 9.06 -1.25
C ARG A 90 -6.44 8.39 -2.04
N ALA A 91 -5.59 7.59 -1.40
CA ALA A 91 -4.52 6.87 -2.09
C ALA A 91 -5.07 5.85 -3.10
N ILE A 92 -6.13 5.11 -2.73
CA ILE A 92 -6.84 4.18 -3.64
C ILE A 92 -7.46 4.93 -4.82
N GLU A 93 -8.13 6.06 -4.58
CA GLU A 93 -8.71 6.86 -5.66
C GLU A 93 -7.65 7.36 -6.64
N LEU A 94 -6.53 7.87 -6.13
CA LEU A 94 -5.41 8.34 -6.95
C LEU A 94 -4.79 7.19 -7.75
N LEU A 95 -4.63 6.02 -7.14
CA LEU A 95 -4.16 4.82 -7.85
C LEU A 95 -5.13 4.45 -8.98
N GLY A 96 -6.44 4.42 -8.70
CA GLY A 96 -7.47 4.13 -9.69
C GLY A 96 -7.45 5.11 -10.87
N ARG A 97 -7.24 6.41 -10.62
CA ARG A 97 -7.08 7.41 -11.70
C ARG A 97 -5.83 7.17 -12.53
N LYS A 98 -4.69 6.87 -11.89
CA LYS A 98 -3.42 6.59 -12.57
C LYS A 98 -3.53 5.36 -13.48
N LEU A 99 -4.08 4.27 -12.95
CA LEU A 99 -4.27 3.04 -13.71
C LEU A 99 -5.20 3.26 -14.91
N LYS A 100 -6.30 4.00 -14.75
CA LYS A 100 -7.18 4.39 -15.87
C LYS A 100 -6.48 5.24 -16.92
N SER A 101 -5.63 6.19 -16.51
CA SER A 101 -4.87 7.02 -17.47
C SER A 101 -3.77 6.27 -18.21
N GLN A 102 -3.30 5.14 -17.66
CA GLN A 102 -2.31 4.27 -18.30
C GLN A 102 -2.95 3.16 -19.13
N GLY A 103 -4.20 2.80 -18.85
CA GLY A 103 -4.98 1.77 -19.55
C GLY A 103 -5.58 2.19 -20.90
N SER A 104 -4.99 3.15 -21.61
CA SER A 104 -5.29 3.39 -23.03
C SER A 104 -4.11 2.90 -23.87
N ALA A 105 -4.13 1.60 -24.18
CA ALA A 105 -3.40 0.96 -25.27
C ALA A 105 -4.27 -0.18 -25.81
#